data_AF-A0A1Y0N0T3-F1
#
_entry.id   AF-A0A1Y0N0T3-F1
#
_cell.length_a   1.000
_cell.length_b   1.000
_cell.length_c   1.000
_cell.angle_alpha   90.00
_cell.angle_beta   90.00
_cell.angle_gamma   90.00
#
_symmetry.space_group_name_H-M   'P 1'
#
loop_
_entity.id
_entity.type
_entity.pdbx_description
1 polymer ?
#
loop_
_entity_poly.entity_id
_entity_poly.type
_entity_poly.pdbx_seq_one_letter_code
_entity_poly.pdbx_strand_id
1 'polypeptide(L)'
;MAGEGFVAHMIASLKANKRSRVSTFDKIKNYKKSKKSELHFDNKASPSELKKIKEKLIEENEITFKRKVAILILLIAAILIGLNYMGYSLS
;
A
#
# COMPACT_ATOMS: atom_id res chain seq x y z
N MET A 1 29.70 -15.44 -29.48
CA MET A 1 29.89 -16.10 -28.17
C MET A 1 28.71 -15.72 -27.28
N ALA A 2 27.60 -16.46 -27.34
CA ALA A 2 26.33 -16.10 -26.66
C ALA A 2 26.19 -16.70 -25.25
N GLY A 3 27.00 -17.72 -24.91
CA GLY A 3 26.95 -18.40 -23.62
C GLY A 3 27.67 -17.70 -22.48
N GLU A 4 28.73 -16.93 -22.78
CA GLU A 4 29.59 -16.30 -21.77
C GLU A 4 28.86 -15.18 -21.00
N GLY A 5 28.01 -14.40 -21.70
CA GLY A 5 27.20 -13.36 -21.08
C GLY A 5 26.10 -13.92 -20.16
N PHE A 6 25.49 -15.05 -20.52
CA PHE A 6 24.46 -15.70 -19.71
C PHE A 6 25.03 -16.28 -18.41
N VAL A 7 26.17 -16.96 -18.49
CA VAL A 7 26.87 -17.50 -17.32
C VAL A 7 27.35 -16.37 -16.40
N ALA A 8 27.88 -15.28 -16.95
CA ALA A 8 28.27 -14.11 -16.17
C ALA A 8 27.07 -13.46 -15.44
N HIS A 9 25.92 -13.33 -16.12
CA HIS A 9 24.69 -12.83 -15.50
C HIS A 9 24.16 -13.75 -14.39
N MET A 10 24.24 -15.06 -14.60
CA MET A 10 23.84 -16.05 -13.60
C MET A 10 24.72 -15.98 -12.35
N ILE A 11 26.05 -15.90 -12.53
CA ILE A 11 27.02 -15.76 -11.44
C ILE A 11 26.78 -14.44 -10.68
N ALA A 12 26.54 -13.33 -11.40
CA ALA A 12 26.24 -12.04 -10.79
C ALA A 12 24.92 -12.06 -10.00
N SER A 13 23.88 -12.69 -10.53
CA SER A 13 22.58 -12.86 -9.85
C SER A 13 22.71 -13.70 -8.59
N LEU A 14 23.40 -14.85 -8.67
CA LEU A 14 23.67 -15.69 -7.51
C LEU A 14 24.51 -14.96 -6.45
N LYS A 15 25.50 -14.17 -6.86
CA LYS A 15 26.33 -13.37 -5.95
C LYS A 15 25.53 -12.25 -5.28
N ALA A 16 24.63 -11.59 -6.00
CA ALA A 16 23.74 -10.58 -5.46
C ALA A 16 22.71 -11.17 -4.48
N ASN A 17 22.18 -12.36 -4.78
CA ASN A 17 21.18 -13.04 -3.97
C ASN A 17 21.79 -13.74 -2.73
N LYS A 18 23.04 -14.22 -2.82
CA LYS A 18 23.81 -14.78 -1.70
C LYS A 18 24.35 -13.70 -0.74
N ARG A 19 24.23 -12.42 -1.09
CA ARG A 19 24.59 -11.33 -0.17
C ARG A 19 23.67 -11.42 1.04
N SER A 20 24.24 -11.55 2.24
CA SER A 20 23.54 -11.40 3.51
C SER A 20 22.95 -9.99 3.61
N ARG A 21 21.79 -9.81 2.97
CA ARG A 21 21.03 -8.57 3.03
C ARG A 21 20.30 -8.65 4.36
N VAL A 22 20.77 -7.89 5.34
CA VAL A 22 20.04 -7.69 6.60
C VAL A 22 18.61 -7.32 6.22
N SER A 23 17.68 -8.21 6.50
CA SER A 23 16.28 -8.04 6.13
C SER A 23 15.78 -6.74 6.75
N THR A 24 14.83 -6.05 6.10
CA THR A 24 14.18 -4.89 6.72
C THR A 24 13.65 -5.24 8.11
N PHE A 25 13.21 -6.49 8.30
CA PHE A 25 12.85 -7.03 9.62
C PHE A 25 14.01 -7.11 10.60
N ASP A 26 15.20 -7.54 10.18
CA ASP A 26 16.40 -7.58 11.04
C ASP A 26 16.90 -6.16 11.39
N LYS A 27 16.76 -5.20 10.47
CA LYS A 27 17.03 -3.78 10.77
C LYS A 27 16.07 -3.23 11.83
N ILE A 28 14.78 -3.56 11.73
CA ILE A 28 13.75 -3.13 12.70
C ILE A 28 13.92 -3.86 14.05
N LYS A 29 14.40 -5.11 14.04
CA LYS A 29 14.65 -5.90 15.26
C LYS A 29 15.71 -5.24 16.16
N ASN A 30 16.72 -4.60 15.57
CA ASN A 30 17.71 -3.83 16.32
C ASN A 30 17.15 -2.48 16.84
N TYR A 31 16.19 -1.86 16.13
CA TYR A 31 15.48 -0.68 16.63
C TYR A 31 14.59 -0.99 17.84
N LYS A 32 13.97 -2.18 17.88
CA LYS A 32 13.11 -2.61 19.01
C LYS A 32 13.88 -2.88 20.31
N LYS A 33 15.22 -2.97 20.25
CA LYS A 33 16.12 -3.25 21.39
C LYS A 33 16.78 -1.99 21.97
N SER A 34 16.42 -0.80 21.50
CA SER A 34 16.76 0.43 22.22
C SER A 34 16.10 0.36 23.61
N LYS A 35 16.89 0.56 24.66
CA LYS A 35 16.45 0.59 26.07
C LYS A 35 15.10 1.30 26.14
N LYS A 36 14.09 0.63 26.73
CA LYS A 36 12.74 1.15 27.03
C LYS A 36 12.72 2.68 27.04
N SER A 37 12.50 3.31 25.89
CA SER A 37 11.98 4.67 25.89
C SER A 37 10.53 4.45 26.26
N GLU A 38 10.22 4.53 27.55
CA GLU A 38 8.84 4.65 27.99
C GLU A 38 8.23 5.74 27.13
N LEU A 39 7.27 5.35 26.31
CA LEU A 39 6.68 6.20 25.31
C LEU A 39 5.80 7.18 26.10
N HIS A 40 6.46 8.22 26.62
CA HIS A 40 5.86 9.22 27.49
C HIS A 40 5.10 10.17 26.59
N PHE A 41 3.81 9.90 26.42
CA PHE A 41 2.91 10.88 25.84
C PHE A 41 2.66 11.96 26.90
N ASP A 42 3.47 13.03 26.89
CA ASP A 42 3.32 14.17 27.80
C ASP A 42 1.92 14.80 27.69
N ASN A 43 1.34 14.78 26.49
CA ASN A 43 -0.03 15.19 26.24
C ASN A 43 -0.92 13.96 26.03
N LYS A 44 -1.53 13.48 27.11
CA LYS A 44 -2.70 12.61 27.01
C LYS A 44 -3.82 13.47 26.43
N ALA A 45 -4.10 13.30 25.14
CA ALA A 45 -5.27 13.91 24.51
C ALA A 45 -6.48 13.59 25.40
N SER A 46 -7.18 14.62 25.85
CA SER A 46 -8.31 14.39 26.75
C SER A 46 -9.36 13.54 26.01
N PRO A 47 -10.21 12.78 26.72
CA PRO A 47 -11.22 11.93 26.08
C PRO A 47 -12.11 12.70 25.10
N SER A 48 -12.29 14.02 25.30
CA SER A 48 -13.04 14.90 24.40
C SER A 48 -12.26 15.25 23.13
N GLU A 49 -10.94 15.39 23.19
CA GLU A 49 -10.08 15.62 22.02
C GLU A 49 -9.98 14.37 21.15
N LEU A 50 -9.86 13.20 21.77
CA LEU A 50 -9.89 11.92 21.06
C LEU A 50 -11.22 11.68 20.34
N LYS A 51 -12.35 12.05 20.97
CA LYS A 51 -13.67 12.02 20.32
C LYS A 51 -13.72 12.94 19.11
N LYS A 52 -13.26 14.19 19.24
CA LYS A 52 -13.22 15.15 18.13
C LYS A 52 -12.35 14.67 16.97
N ILE A 53 -11.18 14.09 17.26
CA ILE A 53 -10.30 13.53 16.23
C ILE A 53 -11.00 12.36 15.53
N LYS A 54 -11.61 11.45 16.29
CA LYS A 54 -12.34 10.30 15.75
C LYS A 54 -13.50 10.74 14.85
N GLU A 55 -14.30 11.70 15.29
CA GLU A 55 -15.45 12.21 14.54
C GLU A 55 -15.02 12.84 13.21
N LYS A 56 -14.01 13.71 13.22
CA LYS A 56 -13.45 14.30 12.00
C LYS A 56 -12.93 13.24 11.03
N LEU A 57 -12.24 12.23 11.54
CA LEU A 57 -11.66 11.17 10.71
C LEU A 57 -12.75 10.28 10.09
N ILE A 58 -13.86 10.04 10.80
CA ILE A 58 -15.03 9.33 10.26
C ILE A 58 -15.69 10.17 9.16
N GLU A 59 -15.91 11.47 9.41
CA GLU A 59 -16.57 12.37 8.46
C GLU A 59 -15.77 12.51 7.15
N GLU A 60 -14.45 12.73 7.24
CA GLU A 60 -13.57 12.79 6.08
C GLU A 60 -13.54 11.47 5.30
N ASN A 61 -13.54 10.33 6.00
CA ASN A 61 -13.60 9.02 5.37
C ASN A 61 -14.94 8.77 4.68
N GLU A 62 -16.07 9.17 5.28
CA GLU A 62 -17.38 9.02 4.65
C GLU A 62 -17.49 9.83 3.36
N ILE A 63 -17.02 11.08 3.36
CA ILE A 63 -17.03 11.94 2.17
C ILE A 63 -16.15 11.32 1.07
N THR A 64 -14.93 10.91 1.44
CA THR A 64 -14.00 10.28 0.50
C THR A 64 -14.55 8.96 -0.03
N PHE A 65 -15.18 8.16 0.82
CA PHE A 65 -15.79 6.89 0.47
C PHE A 65 -16.96 7.09 -0.49
N LYS A 66 -17.91 7.99 -0.19
CA LYS A 66 -19.04 8.31 -1.07
C LYS A 66 -18.57 8.74 -2.46
N ARG A 67 -17.54 9.59 -2.54
CA ARG A 67 -16.95 10.01 -3.81
C ARG A 67 -16.33 8.85 -4.59
N LYS A 68 -15.58 7.97 -3.92
CA LYS A 68 -14.99 6.77 -4.55
C LYS A 68 -16.06 5.81 -5.05
N VAL A 69 -17.11 5.58 -4.27
CA VAL A 69 -18.24 4.72 -4.65
C VAL A 69 -18.97 5.29 -5.87
N ALA A 70 -19.24 6.60 -5.91
CA ALA A 70 -19.87 7.25 -7.05
C ALA A 70 -19.06 7.08 -8.35
N ILE A 71 -17.74 7.27 -8.29
CA ILE A 71 -16.84 7.06 -9.43
C ILE A 71 -16.86 5.59 -9.88
N LEU A 72 -16.85 4.65 -8.94
CA LEU A 72 -16.88 3.23 -9.24
C LEU A 72 -18.19 2.83 -9.93
N ILE A 73 -19.33 3.35 -9.47
CA ILE A 73 -20.64 3.13 -10.12
C ILE A 73 -20.63 3.68 -11.55
N LEU A 74 -20.11 4.90 -11.75
CA LEU A 74 -20.00 5.51 -13.08
C LEU A 74 -19.14 4.67 -14.03
N LEU A 75 -18.02 4.15 -13.56
CA LEU A 75 -17.15 3.27 -14.36
C LEU A 75 -17.85 1.98 -14.76
N ILE A 76 -18.55 1.34 -13.82
CA ILE A 76 -19.31 0.12 -14.11
C ILE A 76 -20.41 0.40 -15.13
N ALA A 77 -21.16 1.50 -14.97
CA ALA A 77 -22.19 1.90 -15.92
C ALA A 77 -21.63 2.14 -17.33
N ALA A 78 -20.49 2.84 -17.43
CA ALA A 78 -19.83 3.09 -18.71
C ALA A 78 -19.38 1.79 -19.40
N ILE A 79 -18.83 0.84 -18.64
CA ILE A 79 -18.45 -0.48 -19.16
C ILE A 79 -19.68 -1.23 -19.68
N LEU A 80 -20.77 -1.26 -18.92
CA LEU A 80 -22.01 -1.93 -19.33
C LEU A 80 -22.60 -1.34 -20.62
N ILE A 81 -22.62 -0.01 -20.72
CA ILE A 81 -23.06 0.69 -21.94
C ILE A 81 -22.15 0.36 -23.12
N GLY A 82 -20.83 0.38 -22.93
CA GLY A 82 -19.86 0.05 -23.98
C GLY A 82 -19.98 -1.38 -24.47
N LEU A 83 -20.17 -2.34 -23.55
CA LEU A 83 -20.40 -3.75 -23.89
C LEU A 83 -21.72 -3.95 -24.65
N ASN A 84 -22.78 -3.25 -24.23
CA ASN A 84 -24.07 -3.29 -24.90
C ASN A 84 -23.97 -2.72 -26.33
N TYR A 85 -23.27 -1.60 -26.51
CA TYR A 85 -23.03 -1.00 -27.83
C TYR A 85 -22.21 -1.91 -28.75
N MET A 86 -21.14 -2.54 -28.23
CA MET A 86 -20.35 -3.52 -28.98
C MET A 86 -21.19 -4.75 -29.35
N GLY A 87 -22.08 -5.21 -28.47
CA GLY A 87 -23.00 -6.31 -28.75
C GLY A 87 -24.02 -5.99 -29.85
N TYR A 88 -24.58 -4.77 -29.85
CA TYR A 88 -25.46 -4.30 -30.94
C TYR A 88 -24.71 -4.07 -32.26
N SER A 89 -23.45 -3.66 -32.21
CA SER A 89 -22.64 -3.43 -33.41
C SER A 89 -22.16 -4.73 -34.09
N LEU A 90 -22.18 -5.86 -33.38
CA LEU A 90 -21.71 -7.16 -33.90
C LEU A 90 -22.86 -8.06 -34.38
N SER A 91 -24.12 -7.71 -34.09
CA SER A 91 -25.34 -8.43 -34.48
C SER A 91 -26.02 -7.76 -35.67
#